data_AF-A0A291Q8D7-F1
#
_entry.id   AF-A0A291Q8D7-F1
#
_cell.length_a   1.000
_cell.length_b   1.000
_cell.length_c   1.000
_cell.angle_alpha   90.00
_cell.angle_beta   90.00
_cell.angle_gamma   90.00
#
_symmetry.space_group_name_H-M   'P 1'
#
loop_
_entity.id
_entity.type
_entity.pdbx_description
1 polymer ?
#
loop_
_entity_poly.entity_id
_entity_poly.type
_entity_poly.pdbx_seq_one_letter_code
_entity_poly.pdbx_strand_id
1 'polypeptide(L)'
;MSHVRTRLARTLSVLAIGAAASALAPGTAAAVDRLSVVEATAAGDHVRVTVRYRCEAELGTDTLAVALADTRDGGVYTATASPSCDGTWRRSVVSAARSAGPVASAGADAVVTASLGVGPGPQVFPTADARTTLTLRAPA
;
A
#
# COMPACT_ATOMS: atom_id res chain seq x y z
N MET A 1 58.59 11.84 43.12
CA MET A 1 57.91 10.87 44.00
C MET A 1 56.42 11.14 43.99
N SER A 2 55.63 10.05 44.05
CA SER A 2 54.19 9.95 44.32
C SER A 2 53.17 10.14 43.18
N HIS A 3 52.79 8.98 42.63
CA HIS A 3 51.47 8.64 42.09
C HIS A 3 50.34 8.87 43.10
N VAL A 4 49.16 9.34 42.67
CA VAL A 4 47.82 8.96 43.21
C VAL A 4 46.75 9.30 42.14
N ARG A 5 46.28 8.31 41.35
CA ARG A 5 44.93 7.69 41.35
C ARG A 5 43.71 8.54 40.96
N THR A 6 43.20 8.23 39.76
CA THR A 6 41.84 7.74 39.46
C THR A 6 40.62 8.39 40.13
N ARG A 7 39.70 8.93 39.33
CA ARG A 7 38.25 8.69 39.43
C ARG A 7 37.53 9.14 38.15
N LEU A 8 37.01 8.16 37.41
CA LEU A 8 35.94 8.33 36.42
C LEU A 8 34.74 9.00 37.11
N ALA A 9 34.31 10.16 36.62
CA ALA A 9 33.03 10.75 36.97
C ALA A 9 32.04 10.52 35.82
N ARG A 10 31.26 9.47 36.02
CA ARG A 10 30.11 8.98 35.28
C ARG A 10 29.03 10.06 35.24
N THR A 11 28.75 10.66 34.08
CA THR A 11 27.54 11.47 33.88
C THR A 11 26.58 10.70 32.98
N LEU A 12 25.77 9.86 33.62
CA LEU A 12 24.54 9.30 33.07
C LEU A 12 23.54 10.45 32.91
N SER A 13 23.36 10.93 31.68
CA SER A 13 22.20 11.74 31.34
C SER A 13 21.24 10.87 30.54
N VAL A 14 20.15 10.53 31.21
CA VAL A 14 18.96 9.88 30.70
C VAL A 14 18.33 10.77 29.64
N LEU A 15 18.15 10.25 28.42
CA LEU A 15 17.04 10.67 27.59
C LEU A 15 16.31 9.42 27.11
N ALA A 16 15.32 9.04 27.90
CA ALA A 16 14.30 8.10 27.53
C ALA A 16 13.56 8.66 26.30
N ILE A 17 13.92 8.20 25.11
CA ILE A 17 13.02 8.31 23.97
C ILE A 17 11.99 7.22 24.21
N GLY A 18 10.87 7.66 24.79
CA GLY A 18 9.72 6.82 25.07
C GLY A 18 9.35 6.04 23.83
N ALA A 19 9.45 4.72 23.92
CA ALA A 19 8.60 3.84 23.14
C ALA A 19 7.17 4.24 23.50
N ALA A 20 6.57 5.08 22.67
CA ALA A 20 5.14 5.30 22.70
C ALA A 20 4.51 3.94 22.45
N ALA A 21 4.09 3.30 23.54
CA ALA A 21 3.16 2.20 23.53
C ALA A 21 1.88 2.74 22.88
N SER A 22 1.75 2.52 21.58
CA SER A 22 0.49 2.61 20.87
C SER A 22 -0.37 1.43 21.32
N ALA A 23 -0.97 1.56 22.50
CA ALA A 23 -2.17 0.84 22.85
C ALA A 23 -3.32 1.50 22.06
N LEU A 24 -3.68 0.92 20.90
CA LEU A 24 -4.96 1.16 20.22
C LEU A 24 -5.31 -0.05 19.35
N ALA A 25 -6.41 -0.70 19.72
CA ALA A 25 -7.21 -1.72 19.01
C ALA A 25 -6.62 -3.15 18.85
N PRO A 26 -7.19 -4.18 19.50
CA PRO A 26 -7.07 -5.55 19.02
C PRO A 26 -7.95 -5.69 17.77
N GLY A 27 -7.36 -5.51 16.58
CA GLY A 27 -8.12 -5.67 15.33
C GLY A 27 -7.45 -5.34 14.00
N THR A 28 -6.19 -4.88 13.95
CA THR A 28 -5.57 -4.45 12.67
C THR A 28 -4.22 -5.11 12.35
N ALA A 29 -3.90 -6.23 12.99
CA ALA A 29 -2.66 -6.97 12.78
C ALA A 29 -2.82 -8.23 11.88
N ALA A 30 -3.58 -8.14 10.78
CA ALA A 30 -3.70 -9.22 9.79
C ALA A 30 -3.70 -8.76 8.31
N ALA A 31 -3.27 -7.52 8.03
CA ALA A 31 -3.39 -6.93 6.70
C ALA A 31 -2.16 -7.13 5.78
N VAL A 32 -1.00 -7.49 6.30
CA VAL A 32 0.27 -7.45 5.53
C VAL A 32 0.45 -8.66 4.58
N ASP A 33 -0.33 -9.73 4.74
CA ASP A 33 -0.18 -10.96 3.93
C ASP A 33 -1.45 -11.33 3.15
N ARG A 34 -2.30 -10.34 2.83
CA ARG A 34 -3.60 -10.57 2.16
C ARG A 34 -3.86 -9.70 0.95
N LEU A 35 -3.03 -8.71 0.66
CA LEU A 35 -3.16 -7.85 -0.51
C LEU A 35 -1.78 -7.40 -0.99
N SER A 36 -1.56 -7.45 -2.30
CA SER A 36 -0.32 -7.03 -2.92
C SER A 36 -0.58 -6.57 -4.35
N VAL A 37 0.12 -5.53 -4.79
CA VAL A 37 0.17 -5.14 -6.20
C VAL A 37 1.29 -5.91 -6.87
N VAL A 38 0.97 -6.62 -7.95
CA VAL A 38 1.91 -7.51 -8.65
C VAL A 38 2.60 -6.77 -9.79
N GLU A 39 1.83 -6.09 -10.64
CA GLU A 39 2.36 -5.33 -11.78
C GLU A 39 1.37 -4.26 -12.22
N ALA A 40 1.85 -3.31 -13.01
CA ALA A 40 1.03 -2.31 -13.68
C ALA A 40 1.51 -2.11 -15.12
N THR A 41 0.57 -2.00 -16.07
CA THR A 41 0.83 -1.89 -17.50
C THR A 41 0.10 -0.67 -18.06
N ALA A 42 0.83 0.22 -18.73
CA ALA A 42 0.25 1.36 -19.43
C ALA A 42 -0.53 0.87 -20.66
N ALA A 43 -1.81 1.23 -20.77
CA ALA A 43 -2.70 0.75 -21.82
C ALA A 43 -3.55 1.92 -22.37
N GLY A 44 -2.88 2.89 -23.00
CA GLY A 44 -3.54 4.10 -23.48
C GLY A 44 -4.05 4.95 -22.32
N ASP A 45 -5.32 5.35 -22.34
CA ASP A 45 -5.98 6.14 -21.31
C ASP A 45 -6.33 5.36 -20.02
N HIS A 46 -5.91 4.09 -19.96
CA HIS A 46 -6.04 3.24 -18.79
C HIS A 46 -4.70 2.67 -18.36
N VAL A 47 -4.60 2.29 -17.09
CA VAL A 47 -3.52 1.46 -16.56
C VAL A 47 -4.11 0.15 -16.07
N ARG A 48 -3.65 -0.98 -16.60
CA ARG A 48 -4.03 -2.30 -16.12
C ARG A 48 -3.17 -2.64 -14.91
N VAL A 49 -3.80 -2.79 -13.75
CA VAL A 49 -3.12 -3.11 -12.50
C VAL A 49 -3.49 -4.54 -12.10
N THR A 50 -2.48 -5.39 -11.98
CA THR A 50 -2.65 -6.72 -11.43
C THR A 50 -2.47 -6.66 -9.92
N VAL A 51 -3.48 -7.11 -9.18
CA VAL A 51 -3.40 -7.29 -7.73
C VAL A 51 -3.57 -8.76 -7.38
N ARG A 52 -2.92 -9.18 -6.30
CA ARG A 52 -3.12 -10.48 -5.68
C ARG A 52 -3.63 -10.28 -4.27
N TYR A 53 -4.72 -10.96 -3.92
CA TYR A 53 -5.34 -10.82 -2.63
C TYR A 53 -5.98 -12.09 -2.09
N ARG A 54 -6.26 -12.12 -0.79
CA ARG A 54 -7.06 -13.12 -0.09
C ARG A 54 -7.99 -12.41 0.88
N CYS A 55 -9.29 -12.65 0.78
CA CYS A 55 -10.28 -12.16 1.71
C CYS A 55 -11.24 -13.29 2.12
N GLU A 56 -11.71 -13.24 3.36
CA GLU A 56 -12.70 -14.17 3.92
C GLU A 56 -14.10 -13.57 3.74
N ALA A 57 -15.11 -14.40 3.48
CA ALA A 57 -16.48 -13.94 3.19
C ALA A 57 -17.09 -13.20 4.39
N GLU A 58 -16.74 -13.62 5.59
CA GLU A 58 -17.23 -13.11 6.88
C GLU A 58 -16.76 -11.68 7.17
N LEU A 59 -15.74 -11.19 6.46
CA LEU A 59 -15.23 -9.82 6.60
C LEU A 59 -16.12 -8.78 5.90
N GLY A 60 -17.09 -9.22 5.10
CA GLY A 60 -18.02 -8.33 4.39
C GLY A 60 -17.35 -7.45 3.33
N THR A 61 -16.10 -7.73 2.96
CA THR A 61 -15.36 -7.02 1.91
C THR A 61 -16.10 -7.13 0.58
N ASP A 62 -16.54 -5.99 0.04
CA ASP A 62 -17.31 -5.92 -1.21
C ASP A 62 -16.58 -5.16 -2.32
N THR A 63 -15.46 -4.51 -1.98
CA THR A 63 -14.78 -3.58 -2.88
C THR A 63 -13.28 -3.74 -2.84
N LEU A 64 -12.69 -3.84 -4.03
CA LEU A 64 -11.27 -3.69 -4.33
C LEU A 64 -11.11 -2.35 -5.05
N ALA A 65 -10.51 -1.36 -4.37
CA ALA A 65 -10.15 -0.08 -4.97
C ALA A 65 -8.67 -0.08 -5.35
N VAL A 66 -8.36 0.53 -6.48
CA VAL A 66 -7.00 0.77 -6.94
C VAL A 66 -6.86 2.24 -7.31
N ALA A 67 -5.82 2.87 -6.78
CA ALA A 67 -5.42 4.22 -7.14
C ALA A 67 -3.95 4.20 -7.57
N LEU A 68 -3.63 4.96 -8.61
CA LEU A 68 -2.29 5.05 -9.15
C LEU A 68 -1.97 6.50 -9.50
N ALA A 69 -0.76 6.93 -9.16
CA ALA A 69 -0.21 8.21 -9.53
C ALA A 69 1.12 7.99 -10.26
N ASP A 70 1.17 8.41 -11.53
CA ASP A 70 2.41 8.49 -12.31
C ASP A 70 3.31 9.56 -11.68
N THR A 71 4.53 9.17 -11.33
CA THR A 71 5.49 10.05 -10.64
C THR A 71 6.28 10.95 -11.60
N ARG A 72 6.24 10.66 -12.90
CA ARG A 72 6.95 11.42 -13.93
C ARG A 72 6.12 12.60 -14.40
N ASP A 73 4.91 12.30 -14.88
CA ASP A 73 4.08 13.29 -15.58
C ASP A 73 2.81 13.66 -14.77
N GLY A 74 2.57 13.02 -13.62
CA GLY A 74 1.50 13.39 -12.69
C GLY A 74 0.10 12.88 -13.07
N GLY A 75 0.00 11.90 -13.97
CA GLY A 75 -1.26 11.24 -14.31
C GLY A 75 -1.86 10.49 -13.12
N VAL A 76 -3.16 10.66 -12.87
CA VAL A 76 -3.88 9.99 -11.79
C VAL A 76 -4.90 9.03 -12.37
N TYR A 77 -4.94 7.81 -11.82
CA TYR A 77 -5.78 6.72 -12.30
C TYR A 77 -6.48 6.05 -11.13
N THR A 78 -7.75 5.71 -11.32
CA THR A 78 -8.56 5.05 -10.29
C THR A 78 -9.42 3.96 -10.87
N ALA A 79 -9.65 2.92 -10.09
CA ALA A 79 -10.49 1.79 -10.44
C ALA A 79 -11.16 1.21 -9.21
N THR A 80 -12.32 0.59 -9.41
CA THR A 80 -12.96 -0.28 -8.41
C THR A 80 -13.42 -1.56 -9.07
N ALA A 81 -13.34 -2.66 -8.34
CA ALA A 81 -13.87 -3.96 -8.74
C ALA A 81 -14.48 -4.68 -7.54
N SER A 82 -15.43 -5.57 -7.78
CA SER A 82 -15.95 -6.47 -6.74
C SER A 82 -14.99 -7.65 -6.56
N PRO A 83 -14.39 -7.85 -5.37
CA PRO A 83 -13.56 -9.00 -5.09
C PRO A 83 -14.40 -10.25 -4.84
N SER A 84 -13.82 -11.42 -5.06
CA SER A 84 -14.40 -12.69 -4.61
C SER A 84 -13.74 -13.11 -3.31
N CYS A 85 -14.50 -13.20 -2.23
CA CYS A 85 -14.01 -13.55 -0.90
C CYS A 85 -14.48 -14.94 -0.50
N ASP A 86 -13.57 -15.91 -0.55
CA ASP A 86 -13.79 -17.32 -0.21
C ASP A 86 -12.62 -17.92 0.57
N GLY A 87 -11.73 -17.07 1.11
CA GLY A 87 -10.53 -17.48 1.83
C GLY A 87 -9.39 -17.98 0.95
N THR A 88 -9.54 -17.99 -0.38
CA THR A 88 -8.48 -18.40 -1.30
C THR A 88 -7.71 -17.20 -1.87
N TRP A 89 -6.48 -17.45 -2.35
CA TRP A 89 -5.71 -16.45 -3.06
C TRP A 89 -6.28 -16.22 -4.47
N ARG A 90 -6.62 -14.97 -4.76
CA ARG A 90 -7.12 -14.51 -6.06
C ARG A 90 -6.15 -13.54 -6.70
N ARG A 91 -6.07 -13.60 -8.03
CA ARG A 91 -5.38 -12.60 -8.87
C ARG A 91 -6.46 -11.88 -9.68
N SER A 92 -6.50 -10.56 -9.59
CA SER A 92 -7.44 -9.73 -10.34
C SER A 92 -6.68 -8.70 -11.15
N VAL A 93 -7.14 -8.47 -12.37
CA VAL A 93 -6.65 -7.40 -13.24
C VAL A 93 -7.72 -6.32 -13.26
N VAL A 94 -7.36 -5.14 -12.78
CA VAL A 94 -8.27 -3.99 -12.70
C VAL A 94 -7.82 -2.93 -13.70
N SER A 95 -8.75 -2.41 -14.49
CA SER A 95 -8.44 -1.37 -15.48
C SER A 95 -8.72 0.00 -14.86
N ALA A 96 -7.66 0.65 -14.37
CA ALA A 96 -7.76 1.98 -13.77
C ALA A 96 -7.87 3.03 -14.86
N ALA A 97 -8.98 3.77 -14.85
CA ALA A 97 -9.22 4.85 -15.79
C ALA A 97 -8.54 6.13 -15.31
N ARG A 98 -8.05 6.91 -16.27
CA ARG A 98 -7.48 8.22 -15.99
C ARG A 98 -8.55 9.15 -15.41
N SER A 99 -8.29 9.70 -14.23
CA SER A 99 -9.12 10.71 -13.60
C SER A 99 -8.57 12.13 -13.81
N ALA A 100 -7.26 12.28 -13.91
CA ALA A 100 -6.60 13.56 -14.15
C ALA A 100 -5.21 13.40 -14.78
N GLY A 101 -4.68 14.49 -15.32
CA GLY A 101 -3.30 14.57 -15.81
C GLY A 101 -3.06 13.89 -17.18
N PRO A 102 -1.79 13.74 -17.57
CA PRO A 102 -1.42 13.15 -18.85
C PRO A 102 -1.59 11.63 -18.86
N VAL A 103 -1.53 11.07 -20.08
CA VAL A 103 -1.57 9.63 -20.32
C VAL A 103 -0.30 8.98 -19.81
N ALA A 104 -0.44 7.88 -19.07
CA ALA A 104 0.65 7.15 -18.48
C ALA A 104 1.49 6.48 -19.57
N SER A 105 2.80 6.59 -19.45
CA SER A 105 3.75 6.04 -20.40
C SER A 105 4.41 4.79 -19.83
N ALA A 106 4.69 3.80 -20.69
CA ALA A 106 5.54 2.69 -20.31
C ALA A 106 6.93 3.20 -19.91
N GLY A 107 7.52 2.60 -18.88
CA GLY A 107 8.79 3.04 -18.30
C GLY A 107 8.69 4.19 -17.30
N ALA A 108 7.50 4.77 -17.08
CA ALA A 108 7.28 5.70 -15.98
C ALA A 108 7.14 4.94 -14.66
N ASP A 109 7.70 5.48 -13.58
CA ASP A 109 7.46 4.96 -12.24
C ASP A 109 6.12 5.48 -11.72
N ALA A 110 5.37 4.61 -11.07
CA ALA A 110 4.07 4.95 -10.51
C ALA A 110 3.95 4.46 -9.07
N VAL A 111 3.34 5.29 -8.23
CA VAL A 111 2.90 4.88 -6.89
C VAL A 111 1.53 4.25 -7.03
N VAL A 112 1.42 2.97 -6.69
CA VAL A 112 0.18 2.21 -6.75
C VAL A 112 -0.29 1.90 -5.34
N THR A 113 -1.54 2.22 -5.07
CA THR A 113 -2.25 1.90 -3.83
C THR A 113 -3.42 0.99 -4.19
N ALA A 114 -3.54 -0.13 -3.51
CA ALA A 114 -4.68 -1.02 -3.58
C ALA A 114 -5.29 -1.17 -2.20
N SER A 115 -6.61 -1.16 -2.13
CA SER A 115 -7.36 -1.26 -0.88
C SER A 115 -8.47 -2.29 -1.07
N LEU A 116 -8.59 -3.21 -0.13
CA LEU A 116 -9.75 -4.08 0.02
C LEU A 116 -10.57 -3.59 1.20
N GLY A 117 -11.88 -3.51 1.05
CA GLY A 117 -12.74 -3.12 2.15
C GLY A 117 -14.21 -3.06 1.79
N VAL A 118 -14.93 -2.24 2.54
CA VAL A 118 -16.37 -2.02 2.38
C VAL A 118 -16.60 -0.59 1.94
N GLY A 119 -17.41 -0.37 0.90
CA GLY A 119 -17.91 0.96 0.56
C GLY A 119 -17.95 1.28 -0.93
N PRO A 120 -18.72 2.32 -1.31
CA PRO A 120 -18.92 2.67 -2.71
C PRO A 120 -17.72 3.43 -3.30
N GLY A 121 -17.23 2.97 -4.44
CA GLY A 121 -16.30 3.73 -5.26
C GLY A 121 -14.95 4.00 -4.55
N PRO A 122 -14.39 5.22 -4.64
CA PRO A 122 -13.10 5.55 -4.02
C PRO A 122 -13.15 5.73 -2.50
N GLN A 123 -14.35 5.72 -1.87
CA GLN A 123 -14.51 5.82 -0.42
C GLN A 123 -14.63 4.42 0.18
N VAL A 124 -13.51 3.70 0.19
CA VAL A 124 -13.40 2.38 0.81
C VAL A 124 -12.98 2.54 2.26
N PHE A 125 -13.66 1.87 3.18
CA PHE A 125 -13.16 1.62 4.53
C PHE A 125 -12.29 0.36 4.49
N PRO A 126 -10.95 0.49 4.49
CA PRO A 126 -10.09 -0.62 4.15
C PRO A 126 -10.00 -1.65 5.29
N THR A 127 -10.14 -2.92 4.94
CA THR A 127 -9.78 -4.07 5.77
C THR A 127 -8.36 -4.55 5.48
N ALA A 128 -7.82 -4.24 4.29
CA ALA A 128 -6.41 -4.41 3.94
C ALA A 128 -5.97 -3.35 2.93
N ASP A 129 -4.72 -2.90 3.05
CA ASP A 129 -4.11 -1.94 2.14
C ASP A 129 -2.73 -2.44 1.67
N ALA A 130 -2.41 -2.18 0.42
CA ALA A 130 -1.10 -2.38 -0.15
C ALA A 130 -0.67 -1.13 -0.91
N ARG A 131 0.56 -0.68 -0.67
CA ARG A 131 1.18 0.43 -1.40
C ARG A 131 2.55 0.02 -1.89
N THR A 132 2.84 0.31 -3.14
CA THR A 132 4.15 0.03 -3.74
C THR A 132 4.46 1.03 -4.85
N THR A 133 5.73 1.15 -5.18
CA THR A 133 6.20 1.90 -6.35
C THR A 133 6.69 0.90 -7.39
N LEU A 134 6.20 1.01 -8.63
CA LEU A 134 6.49 0.09 -9.72
C LEU A 134 6.71 0.86 -11.01
N THR A 135 7.59 0.36 -11.87
CA THR A 135 7.72 0.85 -13.25
C THR A 135 6.62 0.28 -14.13
N LEU A 136 5.89 1.15 -14.84
CA LEU A 136 4.83 0.75 -15.75
C LEU A 136 5.38 -0.03 -16.94
N ARG A 137 4.78 -1.18 -17.22
CA ARG A 137 5.14 -2.02 -18.37
C ARG A 137 4.47 -1.53 -19.65
N ALA A 138 5.08 -1.84 -20.78
CA ALA A 138 4.45 -1.73 -22.08
C ALA A 138 3.32 -2.77 -22.23
N PRO A 139 2.25 -2.46 -22.99
CA PRO A 139 1.24 -3.46 -23.33
C PRO A 139 1.86 -4.54 -24.20
N ALA A 140 1.44 -5.79 -23.97
CA ALA A 140 1.84 -6.95 -24.78
C ALA A 140 1.18 -6.95 -26.15
#